data_AF-A0A6J0VY88-F1
#
_entry.id   AF-A0A6J0VY88-F1
#
_cell.length_a   1.000
_cell.length_b   1.000
_cell.length_c   1.000
_cell.angle_alpha   90.00
_cell.angle_beta   90.00
_cell.angle_gamma   90.00
#
_symmetry.space_group_name_H-M   'P 1'
#
loop_
_entity.id
_entity.type
_entity.pdbx_description
1 polymer ?
#
loop_
_entity_poly.entity_id
_entity_poly.type
_entity_poly.pdbx_seq_one_letter_code
_entity_poly.pdbx_strand_id
1 'polypeptide(L)'
;MPRTLDGQITMEKTPSYFVTREAPARISAMSKDTKLLVVVRDPVTRAVSDYTQTLSKRPDIPSFESLAFRNRSAGLVDRSWSAIQIGLYAEHLERWLRHFPARQMLFVSGERLVRDPAGELGRVQDFLGLKRIISDKHFYFNQTKGFPCLKKAEGSGRPHCLGKTKGRPHPEIDAQVLRQLRDFYRPFNRKFYQMTGHDFGWDG
;
A
#
# COMPACT_ATOMS: atom_id res chain seq x y z
N MET A 1 -2.63 15.71 17.39
CA MET A 1 -3.08 16.09 16.03
C MET A 1 -2.67 17.53 15.79
N PRO A 2 -2.12 17.89 14.63
CA PRO A 2 -1.77 19.29 14.33
C PRO A 2 -3.03 20.17 14.36
N ARG A 3 -2.89 21.45 14.75
CA ARG A 3 -3.99 22.42 14.69
C ARG A 3 -4.38 22.65 13.23
N THR A 4 -5.68 22.67 12.95
CA THR A 4 -6.26 22.91 11.62
C THR A 4 -7.32 24.00 11.69
N LEU A 5 -7.52 24.70 10.57
CA LEU A 5 -8.55 25.72 10.42
C LEU A 5 -9.90 25.09 10.07
N ASP A 6 -10.98 25.85 10.23
CA ASP A 6 -12.31 25.42 9.80
C ASP A 6 -12.31 25.05 8.31
N GLY A 7 -12.91 23.89 7.99
CA GLY A 7 -12.93 23.32 6.65
C GLY A 7 -11.68 22.52 6.24
N GLN A 8 -10.59 22.54 7.02
CA GLN A 8 -9.44 21.67 6.78
C GLN A 8 -9.64 20.28 7.39
N ILE A 9 -9.15 19.25 6.70
CA ILE A 9 -9.14 17.88 7.21
C ILE A 9 -7.78 17.59 7.83
N THR A 10 -7.78 17.13 9.08
CA THR A 10 -6.57 16.64 9.73
C THR A 10 -6.33 15.18 9.38
N MET A 11 -5.13 14.85 8.91
CA MET A 11 -4.75 13.47 8.54
C MET A 11 -3.41 13.08 9.16
N GLU A 12 -3.22 11.79 9.36
CA GLU A 12 -1.92 11.17 9.66
C GLU A 12 -1.72 9.96 8.74
N LYS A 13 -0.51 9.39 8.71
CA LYS A 13 -0.31 8.09 8.05
C LYS A 13 0.68 7.21 8.81
N THR A 14 0.18 6.10 9.33
CA THR A 14 0.97 5.05 9.97
C THR A 14 0.74 3.68 9.31
N PRO A 15 1.61 3.23 8.38
CA PRO A 15 1.36 2.02 7.58
C PRO A 15 1.15 0.73 8.39
N SER A 16 1.77 0.62 9.56
CA SER A 16 1.65 -0.56 10.42
C SER A 16 0.26 -0.74 11.03
N TYR A 17 -0.58 0.32 11.10
CA TYR A 17 -1.92 0.20 11.67
C TYR A 17 -2.74 -0.90 11.02
N PHE A 18 -2.64 -1.06 9.70
CA PHE A 18 -3.45 -2.04 8.97
C PHE A 18 -3.27 -3.48 9.48
N VAL A 19 -2.07 -3.81 9.96
CA VAL A 19 -1.75 -5.16 10.45
C VAL A 19 -1.81 -5.28 11.98
N THR A 20 -1.74 -4.16 12.71
CA THR A 20 -1.86 -4.12 14.18
C THR A 20 -3.24 -4.59 14.65
N ARG A 21 -3.27 -5.60 15.52
CA ARG A 21 -4.50 -6.27 15.96
C ARG A 21 -5.46 -5.35 16.71
N GLU A 22 -4.94 -4.46 17.55
CA GLU A 22 -5.72 -3.57 18.43
C GLU A 22 -6.11 -2.26 17.74
N ALA A 23 -5.52 -1.93 16.58
CA ALA A 23 -5.71 -0.65 15.91
C ALA A 23 -7.18 -0.38 15.52
N PRO A 24 -7.94 -1.32 14.92
CA PRO A 24 -9.34 -1.07 14.58
C PRO A 24 -10.19 -0.67 15.79
N ALA A 25 -10.05 -1.38 16.91
CA ALA A 25 -10.80 -1.10 18.13
C ALA A 25 -10.42 0.26 18.72
N ARG A 26 -9.13 0.59 18.78
CA ARG A 26 -8.63 1.87 19.33
C ARG A 26 -9.08 3.07 18.50
N ILE A 27 -9.00 2.98 17.17
CA ILE A 27 -9.42 4.07 16.28
C ILE A 27 -10.95 4.24 16.35
N SER A 28 -11.71 3.15 16.41
CA SER A 28 -13.17 3.19 16.56
C SER A 28 -13.59 3.83 17.90
N ALA A 29 -12.84 3.56 18.98
CA ALA A 29 -13.06 4.18 20.29
C ALA A 29 -12.75 5.69 20.30
N MET A 30 -11.78 6.15 19.51
CA MET A 30 -11.50 7.58 19.34
C MET A 30 -12.63 8.28 18.57
N SER A 31 -13.04 7.73 17.43
CA SER A 31 -14.23 8.16 16.71
C SER A 31 -14.68 7.08 15.73
N LYS A 32 -15.95 6.69 15.84
CA LYS A 32 -16.57 5.70 14.95
C LYS A 32 -16.73 6.22 13.51
N ASP A 33 -16.71 7.54 13.31
CA ASP A 33 -16.87 8.19 12.01
C ASP A 33 -15.54 8.43 11.26
N THR A 34 -14.41 7.99 11.85
CA THR A 34 -13.10 8.06 11.21
C THR A 34 -13.14 7.43 9.81
N LYS A 35 -12.68 8.17 8.81
CA LYS A 35 -12.47 7.65 7.45
C LYS A 35 -11.06 7.04 7.35
N LEU A 36 -10.96 5.90 6.66
CA LEU A 36 -9.73 5.11 6.56
C LEU A 36 -9.29 5.02 5.10
N LEU A 37 -8.02 5.31 4.83
CA LEU A 37 -7.40 5.13 3.53
C LEU A 37 -6.40 3.97 3.60
N VAL A 38 -6.49 3.02 2.67
CA VAL A 38 -5.56 1.90 2.55
C VAL A 38 -4.97 1.89 1.15
N VAL A 39 -3.68 2.19 1.03
CA VAL A 39 -2.96 2.08 -0.25
C VAL A 39 -2.45 0.65 -0.38
N VAL A 40 -3.01 -0.09 -1.34
CA VAL A 40 -2.65 -1.49 -1.62
C VAL A 40 -1.75 -1.58 -2.86
N ARG A 41 -1.07 -2.71 -3.02
CA ARG A 41 -0.14 -3.00 -4.11
C ARG A 41 -0.18 -4.51 -4.37
N ASP A 42 0.25 -4.98 -5.53
CA ASP A 42 0.50 -6.41 -5.76
C ASP A 42 1.30 -6.98 -4.56
N PRO A 43 0.74 -7.95 -3.82
CA PRO A 43 1.34 -8.44 -2.59
C PRO A 43 2.72 -9.09 -2.81
N VAL A 44 3.00 -9.62 -4.00
CA VAL A 44 4.32 -10.14 -4.38
C VAL A 44 5.32 -8.99 -4.50
N THR A 45 4.99 -7.97 -5.29
CA THR A 45 5.90 -6.81 -5.45
C THR A 45 6.07 -6.02 -4.16
N ARG A 46 5.03 -5.99 -3.31
CA ARG A 46 5.10 -5.41 -1.96
C ARG A 46 6.05 -6.20 -1.07
N ALA A 47 5.98 -7.53 -1.04
CA ALA A 47 6.88 -8.39 -0.27
C ALA A 47 8.35 -8.17 -0.67
N VAL A 48 8.64 -8.14 -1.98
CA VAL A 48 9.98 -7.84 -2.50
C VAL A 48 10.44 -6.44 -2.09
N SER A 49 9.54 -5.46 -2.11
CA SER A 49 9.85 -4.08 -1.71
C SER A 49 10.19 -3.97 -0.21
N ASP A 50 9.46 -4.70 0.63
CA ASP A 50 9.67 -4.77 2.09
C ASP A 50 11.02 -5.43 2.41
N TYR A 51 11.31 -6.55 1.75
CA TYR A 51 12.62 -7.19 1.80
C TYR A 51 13.74 -6.25 1.37
N THR A 52 13.60 -5.56 0.23
CA THR A 52 14.58 -4.59 -0.28
C THR A 52 14.85 -3.47 0.72
N GLN A 53 13.81 -2.98 1.40
CA GLN A 53 13.98 -1.99 2.47
C GLN A 53 14.76 -2.56 3.65
N THR A 54 14.48 -3.80 4.06
CA THR A 54 15.21 -4.47 5.14
C THR A 54 16.66 -4.72 4.78
N LEU A 55 16.93 -5.20 3.56
CA LEU A 55 18.26 -5.42 3.00
C LEU A 55 19.10 -4.13 3.01
N SER A 56 18.49 -2.99 2.66
CA SER A 56 19.19 -1.68 2.68
C SER A 56 19.61 -1.21 4.08
N LYS A 57 19.04 -1.80 5.14
CA LYS A 57 19.38 -1.51 6.54
C LYS A 57 20.23 -2.60 7.19
N ARG A 58 20.10 -3.85 6.70
CA ARG A 58 20.80 -5.04 7.17
C ARG A 58 21.21 -5.85 5.95
N PRO A 59 22.41 -5.61 5.39
CA PRO A 59 22.88 -6.28 4.18
C PRO A 59 23.03 -7.79 4.34
N ASP A 60 23.23 -8.26 5.56
CA ASP A 60 23.64 -9.64 5.89
C ASP A 60 22.43 -10.59 6.10
N ILE A 61 21.23 -10.19 5.68
CA ILE A 61 20.03 -11.03 5.79
C ILE A 61 20.04 -12.14 4.73
N PRO A 62 19.36 -13.28 4.97
CA PRO A 62 19.22 -14.33 3.97
C PRO A 62 18.54 -13.83 2.68
N SER A 63 18.63 -14.63 1.62
CA SER A 63 17.97 -14.31 0.35
C SER A 63 16.44 -14.24 0.54
N PHE A 64 15.77 -13.52 -0.37
CA PHE A 64 14.31 -13.42 -0.36
C PHE A 64 13.64 -14.80 -0.41
N GLU A 65 14.15 -15.69 -1.24
CA GLU A 65 13.66 -17.07 -1.41
C GLU A 65 13.80 -17.88 -0.12
N SER A 66 14.91 -17.71 0.59
CA SER A 66 15.18 -18.42 1.85
C SER A 66 14.22 -18.00 2.96
N LEU A 67 13.77 -16.74 2.96
CA LEU A 67 12.82 -16.21 3.93
C LEU A 67 11.36 -16.46 3.52
N ALA A 68 11.08 -16.52 2.22
CA ALA A 68 9.72 -16.66 1.69
C ALA A 68 9.13 -18.07 1.84
N PHE A 69 9.97 -19.11 1.98
CA PHE A 69 9.51 -20.50 2.01
C PHE A 69 10.06 -21.25 3.23
N ARG A 70 9.19 -22.04 3.88
CA ARG A 70 9.62 -23.08 4.83
C ARG A 70 10.19 -24.29 4.10
N ASN A 71 9.62 -24.61 2.94
CA ASN A 71 10.11 -25.64 2.03
C ASN A 71 9.82 -25.24 0.59
N ARG A 72 10.87 -24.82 -0.13
CA ARG A 72 10.77 -24.34 -1.51
C ARG A 72 10.34 -25.44 -2.48
N SER A 73 10.88 -26.65 -2.34
CA SER A 73 10.58 -27.78 -3.21
C SER A 73 9.11 -28.20 -3.13
N ALA A 74 8.51 -28.09 -1.94
CA ALA A 74 7.09 -28.35 -1.72
C ALA A 74 6.18 -27.11 -1.95
N GLY A 75 6.76 -25.95 -2.30
CA GLY A 75 6.00 -24.69 -2.47
C GLY A 75 5.37 -24.16 -1.17
N LEU A 76 5.87 -24.57 -0.01
CA LEU A 76 5.33 -24.18 1.30
C LEU A 76 5.85 -22.79 1.69
N VAL A 77 5.07 -21.77 1.37
CA VAL A 77 5.32 -20.36 1.72
C VAL A 77 5.30 -20.16 3.23
N ASP A 78 6.26 -19.40 3.77
CA ASP A 78 6.29 -19.04 5.18
C ASP A 78 5.35 -17.87 5.51
N ARG A 79 4.14 -18.19 5.97
CA ARG A 79 3.15 -17.18 6.42
C ARG A 79 3.56 -16.43 7.68
N SER A 80 4.51 -16.93 8.48
CA SER A 80 4.96 -16.21 9.67
C SER A 80 5.91 -15.07 9.36
N TRP A 81 6.53 -15.06 8.19
CA TRP A 81 7.39 -13.95 7.80
C TRP A 81 6.55 -12.70 7.53
N SER A 82 6.89 -11.59 8.20
CA SER A 82 6.12 -10.33 8.13
C SER A 82 5.95 -9.82 6.70
N ALA A 83 6.98 -9.95 5.86
CA ALA A 83 6.92 -9.54 4.46
C ALA A 83 5.99 -10.42 3.62
N ILE A 84 5.52 -11.57 4.10
CA ILE A 84 4.41 -12.32 3.49
C ILE A 84 3.10 -11.95 4.16
N GLN A 85 3.08 -12.00 5.49
CA GLN A 85 1.89 -11.80 6.32
C GLN A 85 1.14 -10.50 5.97
N ILE A 86 1.85 -9.38 5.79
CA ILE A 86 1.26 -8.07 5.46
C ILE A 86 0.48 -8.08 4.12
N GLY A 87 0.85 -8.96 3.19
CA GLY A 87 0.19 -9.10 1.88
C GLY A 87 -1.17 -9.81 1.93
N LEU A 88 -1.54 -10.40 3.07
CA LEU A 88 -2.81 -11.11 3.25
C LEU A 88 -3.96 -10.11 3.53
N TYR A 89 -4.22 -9.22 2.58
CA TYR A 89 -5.11 -8.06 2.76
C TYR A 89 -6.52 -8.43 3.20
N ALA A 90 -7.08 -9.52 2.66
CA ALA A 90 -8.41 -9.99 3.04
C ALA A 90 -8.50 -10.34 4.55
N GLU A 91 -7.50 -11.03 5.10
CA GLU A 91 -7.48 -11.41 6.52
C GLU A 91 -7.37 -10.19 7.44
N HIS A 92 -6.58 -9.19 7.03
CA HIS A 92 -6.50 -7.92 7.74
C HIS A 92 -7.81 -7.17 7.68
N LEU A 93 -8.42 -7.08 6.49
CA LEU A 93 -9.66 -6.36 6.27
C LEU A 93 -10.82 -6.93 7.09
N GLU A 94 -10.91 -8.25 7.25
CA GLU A 94 -11.92 -8.87 8.14
C GLU A 94 -11.89 -8.31 9.56
N ARG A 95 -10.70 -8.00 10.09
CA ARG A 95 -10.57 -7.41 11.43
C ARG A 95 -11.05 -5.96 11.46
N TRP A 96 -10.76 -5.19 10.42
CA TRP A 96 -11.21 -3.80 10.30
C TRP A 96 -12.73 -3.71 10.14
N LEU A 97 -13.34 -4.59 9.34
CA LEU A 97 -14.78 -4.60 9.08
C LEU A 97 -15.64 -4.95 10.31
N ARG A 98 -15.04 -5.49 11.38
CA ARG A 98 -15.73 -5.67 12.68
C ARG A 98 -15.97 -4.35 13.42
N HIS A 99 -15.23 -3.29 13.07
CA HIS A 99 -15.25 -2.01 13.77
C HIS A 99 -15.65 -0.83 12.88
N PHE A 100 -15.48 -0.96 11.56
CA PHE A 100 -15.82 0.08 10.58
C PHE A 100 -16.63 -0.51 9.43
N PRO A 101 -17.70 0.18 8.97
CA PRO A 101 -18.39 -0.23 7.76
C PRO A 101 -17.51 0.01 6.53
N ALA A 102 -17.65 -0.84 5.50
CA ALA A 102 -16.85 -0.75 4.28
C ALA A 102 -16.89 0.64 3.61
N ARG A 103 -18.02 1.37 3.71
CA ARG A 103 -18.17 2.74 3.18
C ARG A 103 -17.21 3.77 3.80
N GLN A 104 -16.63 3.49 4.96
CA GLN A 104 -15.64 4.34 5.63
C GLN A 104 -14.20 3.95 5.28
N MET A 105 -14.00 3.02 4.36
CA MET A 105 -12.69 2.57 3.91
C MET A 105 -12.55 2.78 2.40
N LEU A 106 -11.51 3.49 1.97
CA LEU A 106 -11.14 3.58 0.57
C LEU A 106 -9.83 2.82 0.33
N PHE A 107 -9.87 1.93 -0.65
CA PHE A 107 -8.71 1.20 -1.14
C PHE A 107 -8.16 1.87 -2.40
N VAL A 108 -6.94 2.38 -2.29
CA VAL A 108 -6.22 3.12 -3.34
C VAL A 108 -5.23 2.17 -4.00
N SER A 109 -5.20 2.13 -5.33
CA SER A 109 -4.26 1.28 -6.07
C SER A 109 -2.88 1.95 -6.12
N GLY A 110 -1.87 1.29 -5.57
CA GLY A 110 -0.48 1.74 -5.62
C GLY A 110 0.07 1.77 -7.05
N GLU A 111 -0.30 0.79 -7.89
CA GLU A 111 0.06 0.74 -9.31
C GLU A 111 -0.53 1.93 -10.06
N ARG A 112 -1.81 2.22 -9.84
CA ARG A 112 -2.47 3.35 -10.48
C ARG A 112 -1.99 4.68 -9.92
N LEU A 113 -1.62 4.77 -8.64
CA LEU A 113 -1.03 5.97 -8.07
C LEU A 113 0.31 6.35 -8.74
N VAL A 114 1.04 5.37 -9.28
CA VAL A 114 2.25 5.61 -10.08
C VAL A 114 1.90 5.97 -11.53
N ARG A 115 0.98 5.23 -12.16
CA ARG A 115 0.62 5.40 -13.59
C ARG A 115 -0.25 6.62 -13.87
N ASP A 116 -1.20 6.90 -12.98
CA ASP A 116 -2.25 7.93 -13.07
C ASP A 116 -2.51 8.51 -11.66
N PRO A 117 -1.57 9.30 -11.11
CA PRO A 117 -1.72 9.89 -9.78
C PRO A 117 -2.93 10.82 -9.69
N ALA A 118 -3.24 11.57 -10.75
CA ALA A 118 -4.37 12.49 -10.77
C ALA A 118 -5.71 11.75 -10.65
N GLY A 119 -5.90 10.63 -11.36
CA GLY A 119 -7.09 9.82 -11.28
C GLY A 119 -7.31 9.20 -9.90
N GLU A 120 -6.26 8.64 -9.28
CA GLU A 120 -6.37 8.10 -7.92
C GLU A 120 -6.62 9.19 -6.87
N LEU A 121 -5.97 10.36 -6.98
CA LEU A 121 -6.24 11.49 -6.08
C LEU A 121 -7.63 12.08 -6.28
N GLY A 122 -8.24 11.97 -7.46
CA GLY A 122 -9.65 12.28 -7.68
C GLY A 122 -10.57 11.45 -6.78
N ARG A 123 -10.34 10.13 -6.71
CA ARG A 123 -11.11 9.22 -5.84
C ARG A 123 -10.91 9.53 -4.35
N VAL A 124 -9.68 9.86 -3.96
CA VAL A 124 -9.36 10.24 -2.57
C VAL A 124 -10.07 11.54 -2.18
N GLN A 125 -10.05 12.56 -3.05
CA GLN A 125 -10.74 13.83 -2.78
C GLN A 125 -12.24 13.63 -2.59
N ASP A 126 -12.90 12.87 -3.46
CA ASP A 126 -14.34 12.60 -3.32
C ASP A 126 -14.66 11.85 -2.03
N PHE A 127 -13.88 10.81 -1.73
CA PHE A 127 -14.08 10.01 -0.53
C PHE A 127 -13.94 10.85 0.73
N LEU A 128 -13.01 11.81 0.75
CA LEU A 128 -12.83 12.74 1.86
C LEU A 128 -13.89 13.86 1.90
N GLY A 129 -14.66 14.05 0.82
CA GLY A 129 -15.60 15.17 0.69
C GLY A 129 -14.93 16.48 0.32
N LEU A 130 -13.74 16.42 -0.28
CA LEU A 130 -12.98 17.57 -0.74
C LEU A 130 -13.33 17.91 -2.19
N LYS A 131 -13.27 19.20 -2.54
CA LYS A 131 -13.33 19.63 -3.93
C LYS A 131 -12.16 19.02 -4.70
N ARG A 132 -12.42 18.48 -5.91
CA ARG A 132 -11.39 18.00 -6.83
C ARG A 132 -10.54 19.17 -7.35
N ILE A 133 -9.45 19.47 -6.67
CA ILE A 133 -8.48 20.51 -7.02
C ILE A 133 -7.22 19.88 -7.59
N ILE A 134 -6.73 18.80 -6.96
CA ILE A 134 -5.56 18.06 -7.45
C ILE A 134 -5.93 17.40 -8.78
N SER A 135 -5.14 17.72 -9.80
CA SER A 135 -5.30 17.27 -11.19
C SER A 135 -3.94 16.92 -11.82
N ASP A 136 -3.97 16.41 -13.04
CA ASP A 136 -2.83 16.18 -13.93
C ASP A 136 -1.79 17.32 -13.94
N LYS A 137 -2.23 18.57 -13.88
CA LYS A 137 -1.37 19.77 -13.87
C LYS A 137 -0.40 19.79 -12.69
N HIS A 138 -0.72 19.13 -11.58
CA HIS A 138 0.10 19.10 -10.37
C HIS A 138 1.26 18.10 -10.46
N PHE A 139 1.25 17.20 -11.45
CA PHE A 139 2.24 16.14 -11.59
C PHE A 139 3.10 16.33 -12.85
N TYR A 140 4.34 15.86 -12.77
CA TYR A 140 5.20 15.63 -13.93
C TYR A 140 5.92 14.30 -13.76
N PHE A 141 6.26 13.62 -14.85
CA PHE A 141 7.01 12.38 -14.78
C PHE A 141 8.51 12.66 -14.82
N ASN A 142 9.26 12.13 -13.84
CA ASN A 142 10.72 12.22 -13.86
C ASN A 142 11.29 10.93 -14.47
N GLN A 143 11.78 11.01 -15.71
CA GLN A 143 12.32 9.85 -16.45
C GLN A 143 13.52 9.21 -15.75
N THR A 144 14.43 10.01 -15.19
CA THR A 144 15.60 9.51 -14.45
C THR A 144 15.20 8.75 -13.19
N LYS A 145 14.15 9.21 -12.49
CA LYS A 145 13.64 8.54 -11.29
C LYS A 145 12.73 7.35 -11.64
N GLY A 146 12.03 7.40 -12.77
CA GLY A 146 11.02 6.42 -13.17
C GLY A 146 9.68 6.55 -12.42
N PHE A 147 9.42 7.70 -11.78
CA PHE A 147 8.20 7.94 -10.98
C PHE A 147 7.63 9.36 -11.22
N PRO A 148 6.32 9.56 -11.04
CA PRO A 148 5.74 10.89 -11.02
C PRO A 148 6.22 11.69 -9.80
N CYS A 149 6.35 13.00 -9.98
CA CYS A 149 6.75 13.99 -9.00
C CYS A 149 5.76 15.16 -8.97
N LEU A 150 5.76 15.94 -7.89
CA LEU A 150 4.92 17.13 -7.77
C LEU A 150 5.59 18.31 -8.47
N LYS A 151 4.88 19.02 -9.37
CA LYS A 151 5.40 20.24 -10.01
C LYS A 151 5.63 21.37 -9.03
N LYS A 152 4.79 21.46 -8.00
CA LYS A 152 4.91 22.38 -6.86
C LYS A 152 4.50 21.63 -5.60
N ALA A 153 5.42 21.52 -4.63
CA ALA A 153 5.08 20.95 -3.33
C ALA A 153 4.35 21.97 -2.46
N GLU A 154 3.60 21.47 -1.48
CA GLU A 154 2.98 22.32 -0.47
C GLU A 154 4.04 23.19 0.24
N GLY A 155 3.79 24.50 0.34
CA GLY A 155 4.75 25.45 0.93
C GLY A 155 6.01 25.72 0.10
N SER A 156 6.14 25.17 -1.11
CA SER A 156 7.30 25.40 -1.99
C SER A 156 6.89 25.69 -3.43
N GLY A 157 7.42 26.77 -4.01
CA GLY A 157 7.26 27.06 -5.43
C GLY A 157 8.02 26.11 -6.36
N ARG A 158 8.76 25.13 -5.82
CA ARG A 158 9.67 24.26 -6.57
C ARG A 158 9.11 22.84 -6.78
N PRO A 159 9.53 22.15 -7.84
CA PRO A 159 9.25 20.73 -8.03
C PRO A 159 9.78 19.87 -6.89
N HIS A 160 9.06 18.80 -6.57
CA HIS A 160 9.44 17.85 -5.53
C HIS A 160 9.23 16.41 -6.00
N CYS A 161 10.33 15.66 -6.02
CA CYS A 161 10.31 14.21 -6.14
C CYS A 161 10.53 13.58 -4.77
N LEU A 162 9.91 12.41 -4.54
CA LEU A 162 10.18 11.63 -3.34
C LEU A 162 11.67 11.28 -3.25
N GLY A 163 12.21 11.23 -2.02
CA GLY A 163 13.63 10.99 -1.77
C GLY A 163 14.15 9.62 -2.22
N LYS A 164 15.45 9.37 -2.06
CA LYS A 164 16.16 8.14 -2.47
C LYS A 164 15.61 6.86 -1.82
N THR A 165 14.93 6.99 -0.68
CA THR A 165 14.29 5.87 0.03
C THR A 165 12.95 5.44 -0.59
N LYS A 166 12.50 6.09 -1.67
CA LYS A 166 11.25 5.79 -2.38
C LYS A 166 11.55 5.47 -3.84
N GLY A 167 11.15 4.26 -4.26
CA GLY A 167 11.48 3.69 -5.57
C GLY A 167 12.86 3.04 -5.60
N ARG A 168 13.22 2.23 -4.60
CA ARG A 168 14.48 1.48 -4.61
C ARG A 168 14.46 0.44 -5.72
N PRO A 169 15.58 0.22 -6.44
CA PRO A 169 15.74 -0.94 -7.30
C PRO A 169 15.53 -2.21 -6.47
N HIS A 170 14.74 -3.15 -7.00
CA HIS A 170 14.54 -4.44 -6.37
C HIS A 170 15.65 -5.41 -6.81
N PRO A 171 16.09 -6.32 -5.94
CA PRO A 171 16.96 -7.41 -6.38
C PRO A 171 16.22 -8.30 -7.38
N GLU A 172 16.97 -8.97 -8.25
CA GLU A 172 16.42 -10.00 -9.11
C GLU A 172 15.98 -11.18 -8.26
N ILE A 173 14.73 -11.60 -8.43
CA ILE A 173 14.14 -12.74 -7.72
C ILE A 173 13.82 -13.82 -8.73
N ASP A 174 14.11 -15.05 -8.38
CA ASP A 174 13.82 -16.22 -9.21
C ASP A 174 12.34 -16.24 -9.70
N ALA A 175 12.16 -16.39 -11.01
CA ALA A 175 10.83 -16.34 -11.64
C ALA A 175 9.88 -17.44 -11.14
N GLN A 176 10.39 -18.62 -10.79
CA GLN A 176 9.61 -19.69 -10.18
C GLN A 176 9.15 -19.30 -8.78
N VAL A 177 9.99 -18.62 -7.99
CA VAL A 177 9.60 -18.08 -6.69
C VAL A 177 8.49 -17.04 -6.81
N LEU A 178 8.62 -16.10 -7.75
CA LEU A 178 7.58 -15.12 -8.00
C LEU A 178 6.26 -15.79 -8.42
N ARG A 179 6.33 -16.83 -9.28
CA ARG A 179 5.15 -17.60 -9.68
C ARG A 179 4.49 -18.31 -8.50
N GLN A 180 5.26 -19.02 -7.67
CA GLN A 180 4.75 -19.71 -6.48
C GLN A 180 4.09 -18.73 -5.49
N LEU A 181 4.67 -17.54 -5.31
CA LEU A 181 4.07 -16.50 -4.47
C LEU A 181 2.78 -15.93 -5.06
N ARG A 182 2.71 -15.71 -6.38
CA ARG A 182 1.45 -15.33 -7.05
C ARG A 182 0.38 -16.39 -6.86
N ASP A 183 0.72 -17.66 -7.04
CA ASP A 183 -0.21 -18.78 -6.82
C ASP A 183 -0.71 -18.82 -5.37
N PHE A 184 0.20 -18.60 -4.41
CA PHE A 184 -0.14 -18.50 -3.00
C PHE A 184 -1.09 -17.34 -2.68
N TYR A 185 -0.87 -16.14 -3.21
CA TYR A 185 -1.71 -14.97 -2.93
C TYR A 185 -3.06 -14.97 -3.66
N ARG A 186 -3.14 -15.59 -4.85
CA ARG A 186 -4.34 -15.56 -5.71
C ARG A 186 -5.67 -15.80 -5.00
N PRO A 187 -5.85 -16.83 -4.15
CA PRO A 187 -7.11 -17.02 -3.43
C PRO A 187 -7.43 -15.87 -2.46
N PHE A 188 -6.41 -15.29 -1.82
CA PHE A 188 -6.58 -14.15 -0.91
C PHE A 188 -6.88 -12.86 -1.67
N ASN A 189 -6.25 -12.64 -2.83
CA ASN A 189 -6.50 -11.51 -3.70
C ASN A 189 -7.95 -11.52 -4.21
N ARG A 190 -8.42 -12.65 -4.72
CA ARG A 190 -9.81 -12.81 -5.18
C ARG A 190 -10.83 -12.51 -4.07
N LYS A 191 -10.57 -13.01 -2.85
CA LYS A 191 -11.39 -12.67 -1.68
C LYS A 191 -11.35 -11.18 -1.38
N PHE A 192 -10.18 -10.55 -1.44
CA PHE A 192 -10.03 -9.12 -1.22
C PHE A 192 -10.81 -8.31 -2.28
N TYR A 193 -10.75 -8.69 -3.56
CA TYR A 193 -11.50 -8.02 -4.63
C TYR A 193 -13.02 -8.08 -4.40
N GLN A 194 -13.52 -9.24 -3.94
CA GLN A 194 -14.92 -9.39 -3.57
C GLN A 194 -15.30 -8.50 -2.38
N MET A 195 -14.45 -8.44 -1.35
CA MET A 195 -14.70 -7.62 -0.15
C MET A 195 -14.69 -6.11 -0.45
N THR A 196 -13.86 -5.67 -1.39
CA THR A 196 -13.75 -4.24 -1.76
C THR A 196 -14.66 -3.84 -2.91
N GLY A 197 -15.22 -4.80 -3.65
CA GLY A 197 -15.94 -4.56 -4.90
C GLY A 197 -15.04 -4.03 -6.02
N HIS A 198 -13.74 -4.28 -5.97
CA HIS A 198 -12.77 -3.78 -6.94
C HIS A 198 -11.65 -4.79 -7.22
N ASP A 199 -11.47 -5.12 -8.50
CA ASP A 199 -10.33 -5.91 -8.97
C ASP A 199 -9.13 -4.98 -9.21
N PHE A 200 -8.01 -5.27 -8.54
CA PHE A 200 -6.78 -4.48 -8.65
C PHE A 200 -5.82 -4.99 -9.74
N GLY A 201 -6.17 -6.09 -10.43
CA GLY A 201 -5.45 -6.61 -11.59
C GLY A 201 -4.12 -7.30 -11.26
N TRP A 202 -3.96 -7.88 -10.06
CA TRP A 202 -2.70 -8.54 -9.68
C TRP A 202 -2.62 -10.01 -10.14
N ASP A 203 -3.75 -10.61 -10.54
CA ASP A 203 -3.85 -12.04 -10.88
C ASP A 203 -4.19 -12.31 -12.35
N GLY A 204 -4.17 -11.25 -13.18
CA GLY A 204 -4.42 -11.31 -14.62
C GLY A 204 -3.19 -11.63 -15.45
#